data_AF-A0A431JMJ5-F1
#
_entry.id   AF-A0A431JMJ5-F1
#
_cell.length_a   1.000
_cell.length_b   1.000
_cell.length_c   1.000
_cell.angle_alpha   90.00
_cell.angle_beta   90.00
_cell.angle_gamma   90.00
#
_symmetry.space_group_name_H-M   'P 1'
#
loop_
_entity.id
_entity.type
_entity.pdbx_description
1 polymer ?
#
loop_
_entity_poly.entity_id
_entity_poly.type
_entity_poly.pdbx_seq_one_letter_code
_entity_poly.pdbx_strand_id
1 'polypeptide(L)'
;MQDILQALEAKRALARLGGGEKRIAAQHAKGKLTARERLELLFDEGSFEEWDMFVEHRCVDFGMADNKIPGDGVVTGYGMINGRLAFAFSQDFTVFGGALSEAHAEKICKVMDQAMKVGAPVIGLNDSGGARIQEGVASLGGYADVFQKNVLASGVIPQISLIMGPCAGGAVYSPAMTDFIFMVKDSSYMFVTGPEVVKTVTHEEVTAEELGGATTHNTKSGVADLAFENDVEALLMLRRFFNYLPLSNREKAPVRPSGDPANRLDHSLDTLVPENPNKPYDIKELILKVVDDGDFFELQPDYAKNIVTGFARMEGQTVGIVANQPLVLAGCLDIKSSIKAARFVRFCDAFHIPVVTFVDVPGFM
;
A
#
# COMPACT_ATOMS: atom_id res chain seq x y z
N MET A 1 19.92 39.08 -7.13
CA MET A 1 19.14 38.22 -6.19
C MET A 1 17.77 37.86 -6.77
N GLN A 2 17.03 38.82 -7.35
CA GLN A 2 15.77 38.52 -8.06
C GLN A 2 15.94 37.54 -9.23
N ASP A 3 16.99 37.68 -10.05
CA ASP A 3 17.23 36.78 -11.19
C ASP A 3 17.49 35.32 -10.76
N ILE A 4 18.17 35.11 -9.63
CA ILE A 4 18.45 33.77 -9.09
C ILE A 4 17.16 33.10 -8.60
N LEU A 5 16.27 33.88 -7.96
CA LEU A 5 14.97 33.38 -7.51
C LEU A 5 14.06 33.02 -8.69
N GLN A 6 14.05 33.84 -9.74
CA GLN A 6 13.30 33.54 -10.97
C GLN A 6 13.85 32.28 -11.67
N ALA A 7 15.18 32.13 -11.75
CA ALA A 7 15.80 30.94 -12.31
C ALA A 7 15.47 29.67 -11.48
N LEU A 8 15.41 29.78 -10.16
CA LEU A 8 15.00 28.69 -9.28
C LEU A 8 13.53 28.30 -9.52
N GLU A 9 12.61 29.27 -9.60
CA GLU A 9 11.20 28.99 -9.88
C GLU A 9 11.00 28.37 -11.27
N ALA A 10 11.75 28.82 -12.27
CA ALA A 10 11.74 28.20 -13.60
C ALA A 10 12.22 26.74 -13.54
N LYS A 11 13.29 26.44 -12.79
CA LYS A 11 13.76 25.06 -12.58
C LYS A 11 12.74 24.19 -11.85
N ARG A 12 12.08 24.74 -10.81
CA ARG A 12 10.99 24.04 -10.09
C ARG A 12 9.82 23.73 -11.02
N ALA A 13 9.39 24.70 -11.83
CA ALA A 13 8.33 24.51 -12.81
C ALA A 13 8.68 23.39 -13.80
N LEU A 14 9.91 23.38 -14.32
CA LEU A 14 10.38 22.34 -15.23
C LEU A 14 10.42 20.95 -14.57
N ALA A 15 10.96 20.86 -13.35
CA ALA A 15 11.02 19.59 -12.60
C ALA A 15 9.62 19.03 -12.26
N ARG A 16 8.63 19.91 -12.06
CA ARG A 16 7.23 19.50 -11.82
C ARG A 16 6.55 18.91 -13.05
N LEU A 17 7.02 19.24 -14.26
CA LEU A 17 6.46 18.70 -15.50
C LEU A 17 6.89 17.24 -15.78
N GLY A 18 7.87 16.70 -15.05
CA GLY A 18 8.32 15.32 -15.20
C GLY A 18 8.67 14.99 -16.65
N GLY A 19 8.00 13.99 -17.23
CA GLY A 19 8.16 13.58 -18.64
C GLY A 19 7.52 14.51 -19.69
N GLY A 20 6.96 15.65 -19.27
CA GLY A 20 6.34 16.67 -20.11
C GLY A 20 4.83 16.50 -20.29
N GLU A 21 4.16 17.58 -20.71
CA GLU A 21 2.69 17.67 -20.81
C GLU A 21 2.05 16.55 -21.64
N LYS A 22 2.68 16.14 -22.75
CA LYS A 22 2.19 15.05 -23.59
C LYS A 22 2.10 13.72 -22.83
N ARG A 23 3.07 13.43 -21.96
CA ARG A 23 3.08 12.18 -21.17
C ARG A 23 2.11 12.26 -19.99
N ILE A 24 1.97 13.45 -19.39
CA ILE A 24 0.94 13.71 -18.36
C ILE A 24 -0.45 13.48 -18.95
N ALA A 25 -0.76 14.08 -20.11
CA ALA A 25 -2.05 13.86 -20.79
C ALA A 25 -2.29 12.39 -21.13
N ALA A 26 -1.25 11.64 -21.52
CA ALA A 26 -1.35 10.21 -21.78
C ALA A 26 -1.58 9.37 -20.50
N GLN A 27 -1.07 9.81 -19.34
CA GLN A 27 -1.34 9.20 -18.04
C GLN A 27 -2.80 9.45 -17.63
N HIS A 28 -3.27 10.70 -17.73
CA HIS A 28 -4.66 11.06 -17.45
C HIS A 28 -5.66 10.37 -18.38
N ALA A 29 -5.32 10.20 -19.67
CA ALA A 29 -6.16 9.48 -20.63
C ALA A 29 -6.36 7.99 -20.27
N LYS A 30 -5.51 7.43 -19.40
CA LYS A 30 -5.65 6.07 -18.84
C LYS A 30 -6.41 6.05 -17.50
N GLY A 31 -6.97 7.18 -17.08
CA GLY A 31 -7.66 7.31 -15.78
C GLY A 31 -6.73 7.33 -14.57
N LYS A 32 -5.43 7.55 -14.77
CA LYS A 32 -4.41 7.54 -13.71
C LYS A 32 -3.98 8.96 -13.37
N LEU A 33 -3.74 9.23 -12.10
CA LEU A 33 -3.13 10.48 -11.65
C LEU A 33 -1.61 10.46 -11.87
N THR A 34 -1.00 11.64 -11.87
CA THR A 34 0.46 11.81 -11.82
C THR A 34 0.99 11.58 -10.41
N ALA A 35 2.31 11.39 -10.27
CA ALA A 35 2.95 11.19 -8.97
C ALA A 35 2.67 12.33 -7.98
N ARG A 36 2.66 13.58 -8.46
CA ARG A 36 2.47 14.77 -7.62
C ARG A 36 1.00 14.97 -7.22
N GLU A 37 0.07 14.74 -8.14
CA GLU A 37 -1.37 14.77 -7.84
C GLU A 37 -1.75 13.71 -6.78
N ARG A 38 -1.13 12.52 -6.84
CA ARG A 38 -1.35 11.48 -5.83
C ARG A 38 -0.86 11.90 -4.43
N LEU A 39 0.30 12.55 -4.36
CA LEU A 39 0.85 13.07 -3.11
C LEU A 39 0.01 14.22 -2.55
N GLU A 40 -0.48 15.12 -3.42
CA GLU A 40 -1.36 16.22 -3.05
C GLU A 40 -2.69 15.73 -2.45
N LEU A 41 -3.26 14.64 -3.00
CA LEU A 41 -4.46 14.02 -2.44
C LEU A 41 -4.17 13.21 -1.15
N LEU A 42 -2.99 12.61 -1.04
CA LEU A 42 -2.62 11.80 0.12
C LEU A 42 -2.40 12.65 1.37
N PHE A 43 -1.64 13.74 1.23
CA PHE A 43 -1.23 14.58 2.35
C PHE A 43 -2.23 15.70 2.63
N ASP A 44 -2.20 16.23 3.84
CA ASP A 44 -2.97 17.41 4.21
C ASP A 44 -2.50 18.61 3.38
N GLU A 45 -3.44 19.47 3.01
CA GLU A 45 -3.20 20.61 2.12
C GLU A 45 -2.01 21.46 2.60
N GLY A 46 -1.05 21.69 1.71
CA GLY A 46 0.14 22.49 2.00
C GLY A 46 1.17 21.86 2.95
N SER A 47 1.01 20.59 3.35
CA SER A 47 1.92 19.94 4.31
C SER A 47 3.10 19.17 3.68
N PHE A 48 3.05 18.88 2.38
CA PHE A 48 4.08 18.07 1.72
C PHE A 48 5.36 18.88 1.45
N GLU A 49 6.47 18.44 2.06
CA GLU A 49 7.81 18.96 1.82
C GLU A 49 8.57 17.97 0.92
N GLU A 50 8.88 18.39 -0.29
CA GLU A 50 9.61 17.57 -1.25
C GLU A 50 11.13 17.67 -1.06
N TRP A 51 11.79 16.53 -1.13
CA TRP A 51 13.25 16.41 -1.15
C TRP A 51 13.76 15.98 -2.52
N ASP A 52 15.00 16.40 -2.81
CA ASP A 52 15.78 15.90 -3.93
C ASP A 52 15.08 16.09 -5.30
N MET A 53 14.32 17.19 -5.44
CA MET A 53 13.60 17.58 -6.65
C MET A 53 14.52 17.68 -7.88
N PHE A 54 15.78 18.08 -7.68
CA PHE A 54 16.75 18.33 -8.76
C PHE A 54 17.80 17.22 -8.93
N VAL A 55 17.65 16.08 -8.25
CA VAL A 55 18.54 14.94 -8.47
C VAL A 55 18.37 14.41 -9.89
N GLU A 56 19.46 14.06 -10.55
CA GLU A 56 19.50 13.47 -11.89
C GLU A 56 20.32 12.18 -11.84
N HIS A 57 20.02 11.23 -12.74
CA HIS A 57 20.84 10.03 -12.86
C HIS A 57 22.26 10.36 -13.35
N ARG A 58 23.18 9.43 -13.06
CA ARG A 58 24.59 9.53 -13.41
C ARG A 58 25.00 8.59 -14.54
N CYS A 59 24.05 7.83 -15.09
CA CYS A 59 24.28 6.94 -16.22
C CYS A 59 24.74 7.69 -17.48
N VAL A 60 25.78 7.16 -18.13
CA VAL A 60 26.33 7.66 -19.40
C VAL A 60 26.13 6.68 -20.57
N ASP A 61 25.73 5.45 -20.28
CA ASP A 61 25.53 4.41 -21.27
C ASP A 61 24.21 4.59 -22.03
N PHE A 62 24.10 3.96 -23.20
CA PHE A 62 22.88 3.93 -24.02
C PHE A 62 22.28 5.32 -24.36
N GLY A 63 23.11 6.37 -24.41
CA GLY A 63 22.68 7.74 -24.69
C GLY A 63 21.98 8.44 -23.51
N MET A 64 22.03 7.86 -22.31
CA MET A 64 21.40 8.45 -21.12
C MET A 64 22.03 9.81 -20.73
N ALA A 65 23.32 10.03 -21.02
CA ALA A 65 24.00 11.29 -20.70
C ALA A 65 23.31 12.54 -21.25
N ASP A 66 22.65 12.43 -22.40
CA ASP A 66 22.00 13.53 -23.11
C ASP A 66 20.55 13.77 -22.70
N ASN A 67 19.98 12.90 -21.86
CA ASN A 67 18.58 12.95 -21.46
C ASN A 67 18.45 12.81 -19.95
N LYS A 68 18.65 13.92 -19.23
CA LYS A 68 18.51 13.99 -17.78
C LYS A 68 17.25 14.74 -17.39
N ILE A 69 16.41 14.09 -16.60
CA ILE A 69 15.17 14.68 -16.11
C ILE A 69 15.30 14.85 -14.58
N PRO A 70 15.15 16.09 -14.05
CA PRO A 70 15.17 16.33 -12.61
C PRO A 70 14.17 15.46 -11.85
N GLY A 71 14.62 14.94 -10.72
CA GLY A 71 13.88 14.04 -9.84
C GLY A 71 14.09 12.55 -10.13
N ASP A 72 14.63 12.20 -11.31
CA ASP A 72 14.95 10.83 -11.75
C ASP A 72 13.78 9.82 -11.68
N GLY A 73 12.55 10.33 -11.84
CA GLY A 73 11.34 9.52 -11.92
C GLY A 73 10.73 9.08 -10.60
N VAL A 74 11.11 9.70 -9.49
CA VAL A 74 10.42 9.55 -8.20
C VAL A 74 10.34 10.88 -7.46
N VAL A 75 9.16 11.18 -6.92
CA VAL A 75 8.94 12.30 -6.00
C VAL A 75 9.01 11.75 -4.59
N THR A 76 9.82 12.36 -3.72
CA THR A 76 10.13 11.85 -2.38
C THR A 76 10.02 12.95 -1.36
N GLY A 77 9.50 12.66 -0.17
CA GLY A 77 9.36 13.65 0.88
C GLY A 77 8.57 13.16 2.07
N TYR A 78 8.03 14.11 2.82
CA TYR A 78 7.16 13.86 3.96
C TYR A 78 6.07 14.91 4.04
N GLY A 79 5.02 14.61 4.78
CA GLY A 79 3.92 15.53 5.05
C GLY A 79 3.05 15.02 6.20
N MET A 80 1.86 15.59 6.34
CA MET A 80 0.91 15.19 7.36
C MET A 80 -0.27 14.44 6.75
N ILE A 81 -0.72 13.37 7.38
CA ILE A 81 -2.00 12.71 7.08
C ILE A 81 -2.86 12.81 8.33
N ASN A 82 -3.93 13.60 8.27
CA ASN A 82 -4.78 13.90 9.43
C ASN A 82 -3.96 14.46 10.61
N GLY A 83 -3.03 15.39 10.32
CA GLY A 83 -2.17 16.04 11.30
C GLY A 83 -1.00 15.20 11.81
N ARG A 84 -0.78 14.00 11.26
CA ARG A 84 0.23 13.05 11.73
C ARG A 84 1.29 12.80 10.65
N LEU A 85 2.55 12.79 11.05
CA LEU A 85 3.69 12.69 10.14
C LEU A 85 3.69 11.36 9.37
N ALA A 86 3.86 11.44 8.06
CA ALA A 86 4.14 10.28 7.21
C ALA A 86 5.17 10.65 6.14
N PHE A 87 6.00 9.68 5.80
CA PHE A 87 6.96 9.75 4.71
C PHE A 87 6.36 9.08 3.47
N ALA A 88 6.69 9.58 2.28
CA ALA A 88 6.24 8.93 1.06
C ALA A 88 7.23 9.06 -0.09
N PHE A 89 7.12 8.12 -1.00
CA PHE A 89 7.67 8.23 -2.34
C PHE A 89 6.57 7.91 -3.35
N SER A 90 6.54 8.65 -4.45
CA SER A 90 5.63 8.41 -5.57
C SER A 90 6.39 8.35 -6.87
N GLN A 91 6.30 7.21 -7.54
CA GLN A 91 6.99 6.99 -8.82
C GLN A 91 6.26 7.71 -9.94
N ASP A 92 7.02 8.41 -10.78
CA ASP A 92 6.50 9.15 -11.93
C ASP A 92 6.71 8.33 -13.20
N PHE A 93 5.66 7.65 -13.63
CA PHE A 93 5.67 6.83 -14.85
C PHE A 93 5.99 7.63 -16.12
N THR A 94 5.77 8.95 -16.11
CA THR A 94 6.09 9.80 -17.25
C THR A 94 7.60 9.92 -17.49
N VAL A 95 8.42 9.70 -16.45
CA VAL A 95 9.89 9.79 -16.49
C VAL A 95 10.49 8.39 -16.60
N PHE A 96 10.99 8.04 -17.79
CA PHE A 96 11.55 6.71 -18.09
C PHE A 96 10.65 5.51 -17.71
N GLY A 97 9.33 5.68 -17.71
CA GLY A 97 8.41 4.62 -17.28
C GLY A 97 8.45 4.35 -15.77
N GLY A 98 8.91 5.31 -14.97
CA GLY A 98 9.14 5.16 -13.53
C GLY A 98 10.26 4.15 -13.21
N ALA A 99 11.10 3.81 -14.19
CA ALA A 99 12.11 2.76 -14.04
C ALA A 99 13.16 3.14 -13.00
N LEU A 100 13.43 2.21 -12.09
CA LEU A 100 14.33 2.42 -10.95
C LEU A 100 15.80 2.40 -11.40
N SER A 101 16.47 3.54 -11.22
CA SER A 101 17.91 3.77 -11.34
C SER A 101 18.59 3.81 -9.97
N GLU A 102 19.91 3.93 -9.97
CA GLU A 102 20.70 4.17 -8.76
C GLU A 102 20.22 5.43 -8.01
N ALA A 103 20.14 6.58 -8.68
CA ALA A 103 19.75 7.84 -8.03
C ALA A 103 18.26 7.87 -7.61
N HIS A 104 17.38 7.18 -8.35
CA HIS A 104 15.99 6.95 -7.92
C HIS A 104 15.93 6.14 -6.63
N ALA A 105 16.70 5.06 -6.53
CA ALA A 105 16.77 4.23 -5.33
C ALA A 105 17.34 5.01 -4.13
N GLU A 106 18.42 5.78 -4.32
CA GLU A 106 19.01 6.63 -3.28
C GLU A 106 17.98 7.57 -2.64
N LYS A 107 17.11 8.18 -3.46
CA LYS A 107 16.03 9.04 -2.98
C LYS A 107 15.03 8.28 -2.11
N ILE A 108 14.60 7.08 -2.54
CA ILE A 108 13.70 6.23 -1.75
C ILE A 108 14.37 5.82 -0.43
N CYS A 109 15.61 5.34 -0.49
CA CYS A 109 16.37 4.94 0.69
C CYS A 109 16.52 6.09 1.70
N LYS A 110 16.75 7.31 1.23
CA LYS A 110 16.82 8.50 2.10
C LYS A 110 15.52 8.74 2.86
N VAL A 111 14.37 8.66 2.18
CA VAL A 111 13.05 8.79 2.81
C VAL A 111 12.82 7.70 3.85
N MET A 112 13.15 6.44 3.52
CA MET A 112 13.02 5.33 4.46
C MET A 112 13.95 5.49 5.68
N ASP A 113 15.17 5.96 5.48
CA ASP A 113 16.11 6.23 6.57
C ASP A 113 15.62 7.33 7.51
N GLN A 114 15.04 8.41 6.97
CA GLN A 114 14.47 9.46 7.80
C GLN A 114 13.19 8.99 8.53
N ALA A 115 12.33 8.23 7.85
CA ALA A 115 11.13 7.63 8.44
C ALA A 115 11.48 6.74 9.65
N MET A 116 12.47 5.85 9.49
CA MET A 116 12.95 5.00 10.59
C MET A 116 13.59 5.82 11.71
N LYS A 117 14.33 6.88 11.39
CA LYS A 117 15.02 7.72 12.38
C LYS A 117 14.04 8.44 13.32
N VAL A 118 12.92 8.93 12.78
CA VAL A 118 11.91 9.69 13.54
C VAL A 118 10.74 8.82 14.01
N GLY A 119 10.65 7.57 13.55
CA GLY A 119 9.56 6.66 13.91
C GLY A 119 8.23 7.04 13.28
N ALA A 120 8.21 7.25 11.96
CA ALA A 120 7.00 7.58 11.20
C ALA A 120 6.76 6.58 10.06
N PRO A 121 5.50 6.33 9.66
CA PRO A 121 5.19 5.42 8.57
C PRO A 121 5.78 5.86 7.23
N VAL A 122 6.04 4.89 6.34
CA VAL A 122 6.45 5.15 4.95
C VAL A 122 5.43 4.57 3.98
N ILE A 123 5.02 5.38 3.00
CA ILE A 123 4.03 5.04 1.99
C ILE A 123 4.68 5.07 0.60
N GLY A 124 4.68 3.92 -0.08
CA GLY A 124 5.13 3.81 -1.46
C GLY A 124 3.96 3.87 -2.44
N LEU A 125 3.94 4.86 -3.32
CA LEU A 125 2.99 4.97 -4.42
C LEU A 125 3.68 4.50 -5.71
N ASN A 126 3.45 3.24 -6.07
CA ASN A 126 4.20 2.50 -7.06
C ASN A 126 3.54 2.56 -8.44
N ASP A 127 4.31 2.95 -9.44
CA ASP A 127 3.90 3.08 -10.85
C ASP A 127 5.18 3.01 -11.71
N SER A 128 5.74 1.81 -11.84
CA SER A 128 7.06 1.56 -12.41
C SER A 128 7.10 0.35 -13.33
N GLY A 129 7.67 0.53 -14.51
CA GLY A 129 7.96 -0.55 -15.45
C GLY A 129 9.04 -1.54 -14.97
N GLY A 130 9.70 -1.29 -13.83
CA GLY A 130 10.71 -2.19 -13.26
C GLY A 130 12.11 -1.57 -13.22
N ALA A 131 13.13 -2.38 -13.51
CA ALA A 131 14.53 -1.95 -13.50
C ALA A 131 14.84 -1.06 -14.71
N ARG A 132 15.66 -0.03 -14.50
CA ARG A 132 16.23 0.74 -15.62
C ARG A 132 17.36 -0.07 -16.26
N ILE A 133 17.02 -0.79 -17.33
CA ILE A 133 17.93 -1.70 -18.05
C ILE A 133 19.22 -0.99 -18.46
N GLN A 134 19.15 0.28 -18.83
CA GLN A 134 20.29 1.09 -19.25
C GLN A 134 21.36 1.26 -18.14
N GLU A 135 20.99 1.08 -16.87
CA GLU A 135 21.92 1.15 -15.74
C GLU A 135 22.40 -0.23 -15.25
N GLY A 136 21.88 -1.31 -15.84
CA GLY A 136 22.31 -2.68 -15.57
C GLY A 136 22.32 -3.02 -14.07
N VAL A 137 23.48 -3.45 -13.58
CA VAL A 137 23.68 -3.89 -12.19
C VAL A 137 23.47 -2.76 -11.17
N ALA A 138 23.68 -1.49 -11.53
CA ALA A 138 23.45 -0.39 -10.60
C ALA A 138 21.96 -0.25 -10.23
N SER A 139 21.06 -0.49 -11.20
CA SER A 139 19.61 -0.57 -10.94
C SER A 139 19.26 -1.73 -9.99
N LEU A 140 19.89 -2.89 -10.17
CA LEU A 140 19.70 -4.05 -9.28
C LEU A 140 20.26 -3.80 -7.86
N GLY A 141 21.41 -3.12 -7.77
CA GLY A 141 21.96 -2.66 -6.50
C GLY A 141 21.00 -1.71 -5.77
N GLY A 142 20.43 -0.75 -6.48
CA GLY A 142 19.40 0.14 -5.94
C GLY A 142 18.17 -0.60 -5.40
N TYR A 143 17.70 -1.64 -6.11
CA TYR A 143 16.64 -2.51 -5.58
C TYR A 143 17.05 -3.20 -4.28
N ALA A 144 18.25 -3.79 -4.24
CA ALA A 144 18.75 -4.47 -3.05
C ALA A 144 18.82 -3.53 -1.83
N ASP A 145 19.24 -2.29 -2.04
CA ASP A 145 19.28 -1.27 -0.97
C ASP A 145 17.88 -0.96 -0.44
N VAL A 146 16.90 -0.75 -1.31
CA VAL A 146 15.50 -0.53 -0.90
C VAL A 146 14.96 -1.74 -0.13
N PHE A 147 15.18 -2.96 -0.62
CA PHE A 147 14.73 -4.18 0.06
C PHE A 147 15.36 -4.32 1.45
N GLN A 148 16.65 -4.02 1.57
CA GLN A 148 17.32 -4.06 2.86
C GLN A 148 16.69 -3.07 3.85
N LYS A 149 16.29 -1.87 3.39
CA LYS A 149 15.54 -0.91 4.22
C LYS A 149 14.16 -1.43 4.59
N ASN A 150 13.45 -2.11 3.68
CA ASN A 150 12.13 -2.68 4.01
C ASN A 150 12.23 -3.70 5.15
N VAL A 151 13.23 -4.58 5.08
CA VAL A 151 13.50 -5.58 6.12
C VAL A 151 13.83 -4.92 7.45
N LEU A 152 14.70 -3.90 7.46
CA LEU A 152 15.09 -3.19 8.68
C LEU A 152 13.93 -2.40 9.32
N ALA A 153 13.00 -1.92 8.50
CA ALA A 153 11.80 -1.19 8.95
C ALA A 153 10.65 -2.11 9.39
N SER A 154 10.69 -3.41 9.07
CA SER A 154 9.59 -4.35 9.34
C SER A 154 9.33 -4.50 10.83
N GLY A 155 8.09 -4.20 11.26
CA GLY A 155 7.71 -4.17 12.67
C GLY A 155 8.32 -3.01 13.47
N VAL A 156 8.93 -2.01 12.81
CA VAL A 156 9.49 -0.80 13.43
C VAL A 156 8.64 0.42 13.10
N ILE A 157 8.39 0.65 11.82
CA ILE A 157 7.47 1.66 11.31
C ILE A 157 6.50 0.98 10.34
N PRO A 158 5.22 1.39 10.28
CA PRO A 158 4.30 0.85 9.29
C PRO A 158 4.76 1.18 7.87
N GLN A 159 4.75 0.18 7.00
CA GLN A 159 5.11 0.29 5.59
C GLN A 159 3.89 -0.07 4.75
N ILE A 160 3.45 0.85 3.89
CA ILE A 160 2.26 0.65 3.07
C ILE A 160 2.61 0.87 1.61
N SER A 161 2.21 -0.06 0.75
CA SER A 161 2.37 0.04 -0.69
C SER A 161 1.02 0.23 -1.37
N LEU A 162 0.89 1.30 -2.16
CA LEU A 162 -0.19 1.48 -3.11
C LEU A 162 0.36 1.20 -4.51
N ILE A 163 -0.25 0.26 -5.21
CA ILE A 163 0.11 -0.09 -6.59
C ILE A 163 -0.91 0.58 -7.49
N MET A 164 -0.45 1.61 -8.20
CA MET A 164 -1.29 2.50 -8.98
C MET A 164 -0.83 2.51 -10.45
N GLY A 165 -0.25 1.41 -10.89
CA GLY A 165 0.36 1.26 -12.21
C GLY A 165 1.02 -0.10 -12.41
N PRO A 166 1.83 -0.24 -13.46
CA PRO A 166 2.70 -1.39 -13.63
C PRO A 166 3.64 -1.53 -12.44
N CYS A 167 3.92 -2.78 -12.05
CA CYS A 167 4.96 -3.11 -11.09
C CYS A 167 5.49 -4.51 -11.47
N ALA A 168 6.59 -4.55 -12.22
CA ALA A 168 7.09 -5.79 -12.82
C ALA A 168 8.53 -6.11 -12.41
N GLY A 169 8.87 -7.40 -12.36
CA GLY A 169 10.24 -7.84 -12.08
C GLY A 169 10.68 -7.47 -10.66
N GLY A 170 11.82 -6.79 -10.54
CA GLY A 170 12.35 -6.37 -9.24
C GLY A 170 11.41 -5.47 -8.44
N ALA A 171 10.56 -4.68 -9.12
CA ALA A 171 9.65 -3.74 -8.47
C ALA A 171 8.67 -4.39 -7.49
N VAL A 172 8.32 -5.67 -7.68
CA VAL A 172 7.30 -6.35 -6.85
C VAL A 172 7.80 -6.71 -5.45
N TYR A 173 9.11 -6.81 -5.26
CA TYR A 173 9.67 -7.36 -4.02
C TYR A 173 9.67 -6.36 -2.86
N SER A 174 9.78 -5.05 -3.13
CA SER A 174 9.64 -4.05 -2.07
C SER A 174 8.21 -4.05 -1.50
N PRO A 175 7.13 -3.94 -2.32
CA PRO A 175 5.77 -4.11 -1.84
C PRO A 175 5.54 -5.42 -1.09
N ALA A 176 6.06 -6.54 -1.59
CA ALA A 176 5.94 -7.85 -0.94
C ALA A 176 6.53 -7.89 0.50
N MET A 177 7.46 -7.01 0.82
CA MET A 177 8.06 -6.88 2.15
C MET A 177 7.39 -5.80 3.02
N THR A 178 6.54 -4.94 2.44
CA THR A 178 5.74 -3.97 3.20
C THR A 178 4.55 -4.63 3.90
N ASP A 179 3.98 -3.98 4.91
CA ASP A 179 2.94 -4.58 5.75
C ASP A 179 1.62 -4.77 5.00
N PHE A 180 1.22 -3.76 4.21
CA PHE A 180 -0.02 -3.78 3.44
C PHE A 180 0.20 -3.36 1.99
N ILE A 181 -0.47 -4.05 1.07
CA ILE A 181 -0.46 -3.77 -0.36
C ILE A 181 -1.90 -3.49 -0.80
N PHE A 182 -2.18 -2.27 -1.23
CA PHE A 182 -3.44 -1.96 -1.91
C PHE A 182 -3.20 -1.72 -3.39
N MET A 183 -4.16 -2.12 -4.22
CA MET A 183 -4.06 -2.02 -5.67
C MET A 183 -5.24 -1.22 -6.24
N VAL A 184 -5.06 -0.63 -7.42
CA VAL A 184 -6.14 0.01 -8.18
C VAL A 184 -6.57 -0.92 -9.32
N LYS A 185 -7.87 -1.23 -9.40
CA LYS A 185 -8.43 -2.09 -10.45
C LYS A 185 -8.20 -1.49 -11.83
N ASP A 186 -8.01 -2.36 -12.82
CA ASP A 186 -7.86 -2.07 -14.25
C ASP A 186 -6.67 -1.17 -14.67
N SER A 187 -6.01 -0.49 -13.74
CA SER A 187 -4.90 0.43 -13.99
C SER A 187 -3.58 -0.03 -13.36
N SER A 188 -3.61 -1.07 -12.53
CA SER A 188 -2.44 -1.61 -11.84
C SER A 188 -2.31 -3.13 -11.96
N TYR A 189 -1.07 -3.61 -11.96
CA TYR A 189 -0.76 -5.05 -11.99
C TYR A 189 0.63 -5.33 -11.43
N MET A 190 0.82 -6.53 -10.90
CA MET A 190 2.08 -7.02 -10.35
C MET A 190 2.44 -8.41 -10.84
N PHE A 191 3.69 -8.62 -11.25
CA PHE A 191 4.22 -9.97 -11.50
C PHE A 191 5.75 -9.97 -11.52
N VAL A 192 6.35 -11.08 -11.12
CA VAL A 192 7.80 -11.27 -11.23
C VAL A 192 8.22 -11.38 -12.69
N THR A 193 7.46 -12.12 -13.50
CA THR A 193 7.77 -12.38 -14.91
C THR A 193 6.58 -11.98 -15.76
N GLY A 194 6.82 -11.18 -16.80
CA GLY A 194 5.75 -10.65 -17.64
C GLY A 194 5.12 -11.66 -18.60
N PRO A 195 3.91 -11.38 -19.12
CA PRO A 195 3.17 -12.31 -19.98
C PRO A 195 3.92 -12.75 -21.24
N GLU A 196 4.71 -11.87 -21.85
CA GLU A 196 5.52 -12.21 -23.03
C GLU A 196 6.55 -13.31 -22.74
N VAL A 197 7.14 -13.30 -21.54
CA VAL A 197 8.10 -14.32 -21.12
C VAL A 197 7.37 -15.62 -20.74
N VAL A 198 6.21 -15.52 -20.09
CA VAL A 198 5.34 -16.67 -19.81
C VAL A 198 5.00 -17.40 -21.11
N LYS A 199 4.57 -16.68 -22.14
CA LYS A 199 4.25 -17.24 -23.46
C LYS A 199 5.44 -17.94 -24.13
N THR A 200 6.62 -17.35 -24.07
CA THR A 200 7.80 -17.92 -24.74
C THR A 200 8.36 -19.16 -24.02
N VAL A 201 8.23 -19.23 -22.69
CA VAL A 201 8.80 -20.32 -21.87
C VAL A 201 7.82 -21.46 -21.62
N THR A 202 6.55 -21.13 -21.33
CA THR A 202 5.53 -22.11 -20.91
C THR A 202 4.50 -22.40 -22.01
N HIS A 203 4.49 -21.60 -23.09
CA HIS A 203 3.47 -21.61 -24.14
C HIS A 203 2.05 -21.27 -23.66
N GLU A 204 1.92 -20.71 -22.46
CA GLU A 204 0.65 -20.19 -21.95
C GLU A 204 0.44 -18.75 -22.43
N GLU A 205 -0.72 -18.49 -23.04
CA GLU A 205 -1.15 -17.13 -23.37
C GLU A 205 -2.03 -16.60 -22.24
N VAL A 206 -1.58 -15.51 -21.60
CA VAL A 206 -2.27 -14.85 -20.51
C VAL A 206 -2.10 -13.34 -20.66
N THR A 207 -3.11 -12.57 -20.28
CA THR A 207 -3.02 -11.10 -20.25
C THR A 207 -2.33 -10.61 -18.97
N ALA A 208 -1.88 -9.35 -18.94
CA ALA A 208 -1.31 -8.75 -17.72
C ALA A 208 -2.31 -8.74 -16.55
N GLU A 209 -3.59 -8.49 -16.84
CA GLU A 209 -4.68 -8.47 -15.84
C GLU A 209 -4.95 -9.89 -15.29
N GLU A 210 -5.03 -10.90 -16.15
CA GLU A 210 -5.22 -12.29 -15.71
C GLU A 210 -4.02 -12.80 -14.90
N LEU A 211 -2.81 -12.41 -15.30
CA LEU A 211 -1.57 -12.85 -14.64
C LEU A 211 -1.39 -12.22 -13.26
N GLY A 212 -1.65 -10.91 -13.14
CA GLY A 212 -1.24 -10.12 -12.00
C GLY A 212 -2.08 -8.88 -11.73
N GLY A 213 -3.30 -8.82 -12.26
CA GLY A 213 -4.23 -7.74 -11.99
C GLY A 213 -4.66 -7.68 -10.53
N ALA A 214 -5.24 -6.53 -10.14
CA ALA A 214 -5.70 -6.29 -8.78
C ALA A 214 -6.68 -7.38 -8.29
N THR A 215 -7.60 -7.83 -9.15
CA THR A 215 -8.56 -8.89 -8.83
C THR A 215 -7.88 -10.23 -8.59
N THR A 216 -6.88 -10.60 -9.40
CA THR A 216 -6.11 -11.83 -9.24
C THR A 216 -5.38 -11.84 -7.89
N HIS A 217 -4.77 -10.72 -7.52
CA HIS A 217 -4.05 -10.62 -6.25
C HIS A 217 -4.95 -10.52 -5.02
N ASN A 218 -6.15 -9.95 -5.15
CA ASN A 218 -7.10 -9.81 -4.06
C ASN A 218 -7.97 -11.07 -3.83
N THR A 219 -8.14 -11.93 -4.83
CA THR A 219 -9.03 -13.12 -4.74
C THR A 219 -8.29 -14.45 -4.74
N LYS A 220 -7.18 -14.56 -5.48
CA LYS A 220 -6.52 -15.84 -5.77
C LYS A 220 -5.20 -15.99 -5.03
N SER A 221 -4.28 -15.03 -5.19
CA SER A 221 -2.95 -15.14 -4.60
C SER A 221 -2.88 -14.67 -3.14
N GLY A 222 -3.72 -13.70 -2.74
CA GLY A 222 -3.68 -13.09 -1.41
C GLY A 222 -2.51 -12.12 -1.21
N VAL A 223 -1.96 -11.59 -2.32
CA VAL A 223 -0.84 -10.62 -2.28
C VAL A 223 -1.37 -9.22 -1.99
N ALA A 224 -2.53 -8.86 -2.53
CA ALA A 224 -3.16 -7.57 -2.29
C ALA A 224 -4.16 -7.67 -1.14
N ASP A 225 -4.07 -6.74 -0.20
CA ASP A 225 -4.96 -6.64 0.93
C ASP A 225 -6.31 -6.02 0.54
N LEU A 226 -6.30 -5.02 -0.34
CA LEU A 226 -7.49 -4.36 -0.90
C LEU A 226 -7.27 -3.97 -2.37
N ALA A 227 -8.36 -3.92 -3.12
CA ALA A 227 -8.41 -3.45 -4.50
C ALA A 227 -9.51 -2.38 -4.64
N PHE A 228 -9.14 -1.17 -5.04
CA PHE A 228 -10.03 -0.01 -5.16
C PHE A 228 -10.35 0.31 -6.62
N GLU A 229 -11.45 1.00 -6.89
CA GLU A 229 -11.90 1.27 -8.27
C GLU A 229 -11.02 2.29 -8.99
N ASN A 230 -10.42 3.23 -8.26
CA ASN A 230 -9.60 4.29 -8.85
C ASN A 230 -8.59 4.90 -7.86
N ASP A 231 -7.66 5.71 -8.39
CA ASP A 231 -6.61 6.39 -7.63
C ASP A 231 -7.16 7.24 -6.48
N VAL A 232 -8.26 7.98 -6.71
CA VAL A 232 -8.83 8.89 -5.71
C VAL A 232 -9.41 8.10 -4.54
N GLU A 233 -10.20 7.08 -4.82
CA GLU A 233 -10.75 6.19 -3.78
C GLU A 233 -9.62 5.52 -2.99
N ALA A 234 -8.60 4.99 -3.66
CA ALA A 234 -7.47 4.32 -3.02
C ALA A 234 -6.75 5.24 -2.01
N LEU A 235 -6.51 6.50 -2.40
CA LEU A 235 -5.83 7.47 -1.54
C LEU A 235 -6.71 7.93 -0.37
N LEU A 236 -8.01 8.17 -0.59
CA LEU A 236 -8.94 8.51 0.48
C LEU A 236 -9.10 7.36 1.48
N MET A 237 -9.17 6.12 0.99
CA MET A 237 -9.25 4.93 1.83
C MET A 237 -7.95 4.67 2.57
N LEU A 238 -6.79 4.93 1.97
CA LEU A 238 -5.51 4.92 2.67
C LEU A 238 -5.49 5.96 3.81
N ARG A 239 -6.00 7.18 3.60
CA ARG A 239 -6.13 8.18 4.67
C ARG A 239 -7.05 7.71 5.81
N ARG A 240 -8.14 6.99 5.50
CA ARG A 240 -9.00 6.35 6.52
C ARG A 240 -8.25 5.25 7.27
N PHE A 241 -7.58 4.37 6.54
CA PHE A 241 -6.80 3.26 7.10
C PHE A 241 -5.68 3.74 8.03
N PHE A 242 -4.99 4.82 7.65
CA PHE A 242 -3.91 5.43 8.42
C PHE A 242 -4.33 5.82 9.85
N ASN A 243 -5.61 6.10 10.06
CA ASN A 243 -6.14 6.44 11.39
C ASN A 243 -6.16 5.25 12.36
N TYR A 244 -6.05 4.01 11.90
CA TYR A 244 -6.00 2.86 12.82
C TYR A 244 -4.57 2.57 13.29
N LEU A 245 -3.55 2.98 12.54
CA LEU A 245 -2.16 2.59 12.79
C LEU A 245 -1.46 3.53 13.77
N PRO A 246 -0.56 3.02 14.63
CA PRO A 246 0.44 3.87 15.30
C PRO A 246 1.45 4.44 14.29
N LEU A 247 2.26 5.42 14.69
CA LEU A 247 3.34 5.92 13.82
C LEU A 247 4.56 5.01 13.79
N SER A 248 4.80 4.29 14.87
CA SER A 248 5.89 3.31 15.01
C SER A 248 5.55 2.30 16.11
N ASN A 249 6.37 1.27 16.26
CA ASN A 249 6.28 0.30 17.34
C ASN A 249 6.62 0.87 18.73
N ARG A 250 6.91 2.17 18.85
CA ARG A 250 7.15 2.83 20.15
C ARG A 250 5.93 3.56 20.68
N GLU A 251 4.93 3.75 19.83
CA GLU A 251 3.71 4.47 20.14
C GLU A 251 2.51 3.53 20.07
N LYS A 252 1.46 3.86 20.81
CA LYS A 252 0.17 3.18 20.66
C LYS A 252 -0.58 3.75 19.47
N ALA A 253 -1.52 2.98 18.95
CA ALA A 253 -2.46 3.48 17.96
C ALA A 253 -3.22 4.72 18.49
N PRO A 254 -3.61 5.65 17.61
CA PRO A 254 -4.26 6.89 18.03
C PRO A 254 -5.63 6.60 18.67
N VAL A 255 -5.90 7.28 19.78
CA VAL A 255 -7.20 7.22 20.46
C VAL A 255 -8.08 8.35 19.95
N ARG A 256 -9.33 8.03 19.59
CA ARG A 256 -10.34 9.01 19.17
C ARG A 256 -11.42 9.11 20.24
N PRO A 257 -11.98 10.30 20.52
CA PRO A 257 -13.21 10.39 21.31
C PRO A 257 -14.31 9.53 20.67
N SER A 258 -14.84 8.56 21.43
CA SER A 258 -15.98 7.74 21.02
C SER A 258 -17.25 8.26 21.69
N GLY A 259 -18.33 8.36 20.91
CA GLY A 259 -19.67 8.63 21.41
C GLY A 259 -20.47 7.36 21.71
N ASP A 260 -19.93 6.17 21.36
CA ASP A 260 -20.58 4.88 21.57
C ASP A 260 -20.44 4.47 23.05
N PRO A 261 -21.54 4.22 23.78
CA PRO A 261 -21.47 3.82 25.18
C PRO A 261 -20.84 2.44 25.35
N ALA A 262 -19.77 2.35 26.15
CA ALA A 262 -19.07 1.10 26.46
C ALA A 262 -19.95 0.03 27.14
N ASN A 263 -21.07 0.46 27.75
CA ASN A 263 -22.05 -0.40 28.42
C ASN A 263 -23.30 -0.66 27.57
N ARG A 264 -23.28 -0.37 26.27
CA ARG A 264 -24.39 -0.65 25.35
C ARG A 264 -24.72 -2.15 25.37
N LEU A 265 -26.00 -2.45 25.58
CA LEU A 265 -26.54 -3.79 25.41
C LEU A 265 -27.14 -3.90 24.00
N ASP A 266 -26.95 -5.05 23.36
CA ASP A 266 -27.59 -5.37 22.09
C ASP A 266 -28.26 -6.75 22.16
N HIS A 267 -29.55 -6.75 22.49
CA HIS A 267 -30.37 -7.97 22.64
C HIS A 267 -30.55 -8.75 21.33
N SER A 268 -30.27 -8.16 20.17
CA SER A 268 -30.36 -8.90 18.91
C SER A 268 -29.31 -10.01 18.82
N LEU A 269 -28.18 -9.87 19.52
CA LEU A 269 -27.11 -10.87 19.58
C LEU A 269 -27.55 -12.15 20.31
N ASP A 270 -28.55 -12.09 21.19
CA ASP A 270 -29.13 -13.26 21.87
C ASP A 270 -29.76 -14.27 20.89
N THR A 271 -30.01 -13.84 19.65
CA THR A 271 -30.66 -14.64 18.60
C THR A 271 -29.81 -14.81 17.33
N LEU A 272 -28.56 -14.33 17.33
CA LEU A 272 -27.67 -14.37 16.16
C LEU A 272 -27.27 -15.81 15.80
N VAL A 273 -26.86 -16.60 16.79
CA VAL A 273 -26.46 -18.00 16.60
C VAL A 273 -27.71 -18.86 16.43
N PRO A 274 -27.88 -19.56 15.29
CA PRO A 274 -29.08 -20.36 15.06
C PRO A 274 -29.16 -21.59 15.97
N GLU A 275 -30.38 -21.98 16.39
CA GLU A 275 -30.59 -23.21 17.16
C GLU A 275 -30.23 -24.49 16.38
N ASN A 276 -30.38 -24.46 15.05
CA ASN A 276 -29.99 -25.58 14.19
C ASN A 276 -28.47 -25.50 13.92
N PRO A 277 -27.67 -26.49 14.38
CA PRO A 277 -26.21 -26.45 14.26
C PRO A 277 -25.71 -26.52 12.80
N ASN A 278 -26.55 -26.89 11.85
CA ASN A 278 -26.20 -26.92 10.42
C ASN A 278 -26.49 -25.59 9.71
N LYS A 279 -27.09 -24.61 10.39
CA LYS A 279 -27.42 -23.31 9.80
C LYS A 279 -26.32 -22.29 10.14
N PRO A 280 -25.63 -21.71 9.15
CA PRO A 280 -24.63 -20.68 9.40
C PRO A 280 -25.28 -19.32 9.73
N TYR A 281 -24.47 -18.38 10.22
CA TYR A 281 -24.79 -16.97 10.40
C TYR A 281 -23.60 -16.11 9.95
N ASP A 282 -23.83 -14.82 9.75
CA ASP A 282 -22.77 -13.89 9.36
C ASP A 282 -22.05 -13.36 10.60
N ILE A 283 -20.77 -13.74 10.77
CA ILE A 283 -19.95 -13.22 11.88
C ILE A 283 -19.76 -11.71 11.82
N LYS A 284 -19.88 -11.09 10.64
CA LYS A 284 -19.75 -9.65 10.48
C LYS A 284 -20.86 -8.89 11.20
N GLU A 285 -22.05 -9.49 11.35
CA GLU A 285 -23.12 -8.88 12.14
C GLU A 285 -22.71 -8.72 13.61
N LEU A 286 -22.05 -9.72 14.20
CA LEU A 286 -21.50 -9.62 15.55
C LEU A 286 -20.44 -8.52 15.63
N ILE A 287 -19.49 -8.49 14.69
CA ILE A 287 -18.40 -7.51 14.66
C ILE A 287 -18.97 -6.09 14.65
N LEU A 288 -19.88 -5.78 13.72
CA LEU A 288 -20.47 -4.44 13.57
C LEU A 288 -21.31 -4.03 14.78
N LYS A 289 -21.87 -4.97 15.54
CA LYS A 289 -22.64 -4.65 16.77
C LYS A 289 -21.77 -4.44 17.99
N VAL A 290 -20.55 -4.99 18.00
CA VAL A 290 -19.63 -4.93 19.15
C VAL A 290 -18.66 -3.75 19.05
N VAL A 291 -18.24 -3.36 17.85
CA VAL A 291 -17.27 -2.28 17.65
C VAL A 291 -17.94 -0.91 17.67
N ASP A 292 -17.17 0.12 18.04
CA ASP A 292 -17.64 1.51 18.10
C ASP A 292 -18.26 1.94 16.76
N ASP A 293 -19.44 2.56 16.82
CA ASP A 293 -20.17 3.13 15.66
C ASP A 293 -20.48 2.11 14.53
N GLY A 294 -20.28 0.82 14.77
CA GLY A 294 -20.30 -0.21 13.72
C GLY A 294 -19.26 -0.01 12.63
N ASP A 295 -18.14 0.67 12.93
CA ASP A 295 -17.09 0.98 11.97
C ASP A 295 -16.00 -0.11 11.95
N PHE A 296 -16.05 -0.97 10.93
CA PHE A 296 -15.06 -2.02 10.69
C PHE A 296 -14.33 -1.82 9.36
N PHE A 297 -13.01 -1.73 9.41
CA PHE A 297 -12.13 -1.71 8.25
C PHE A 297 -11.61 -3.13 7.98
N GLU A 298 -12.36 -3.88 7.17
CA GLU A 298 -11.99 -5.25 6.79
C GLU A 298 -10.79 -5.27 5.84
N LEU A 299 -9.89 -6.25 6.05
CA LEU A 299 -8.75 -6.53 5.21
C LEU A 299 -8.92 -7.87 4.50
N GLN A 300 -8.53 -7.92 3.22
CA GLN A 300 -8.68 -9.09 2.36
C GLN A 300 -10.11 -9.67 2.35
N PRO A 301 -11.17 -8.86 2.11
CA PRO A 301 -12.55 -9.33 2.12
C PRO A 301 -12.80 -10.38 1.02
N ASP A 302 -12.03 -10.36 -0.07
CA ASP A 302 -12.19 -11.31 -1.18
C ASP A 302 -11.22 -12.50 -1.20
N TYR A 303 -10.29 -12.59 -0.24
CA TYR A 303 -9.36 -13.71 -0.07
C TYR A 303 -9.61 -14.46 1.25
N ALA A 304 -9.59 -15.80 1.18
CA ALA A 304 -9.80 -16.68 2.34
C ALA A 304 -11.02 -16.26 3.18
N LYS A 305 -12.19 -16.19 2.52
CA LYS A 305 -13.44 -15.65 3.09
C LYS A 305 -13.97 -16.42 4.30
N ASN A 306 -13.42 -17.60 4.59
CA ASN A 306 -13.66 -18.42 5.79
C ASN A 306 -13.07 -17.81 7.08
N ILE A 307 -12.22 -16.77 6.98
CA ILE A 307 -11.77 -15.97 8.12
C ILE A 307 -11.84 -14.47 7.80
N VAL A 308 -12.31 -13.70 8.77
CA VAL A 308 -12.41 -12.25 8.72
C VAL A 308 -11.28 -11.64 9.54
N THR A 309 -10.59 -10.65 8.98
CA THR A 309 -9.55 -9.88 9.64
C THR A 309 -9.75 -8.41 9.34
N GLY A 310 -9.48 -7.52 10.29
CA GLY A 310 -9.58 -6.09 10.05
C GLY A 310 -9.43 -5.26 11.32
N PHE A 311 -9.46 -3.95 11.15
CA PHE A 311 -9.34 -3.00 12.27
C PHE A 311 -10.69 -2.40 12.62
N ALA A 312 -10.89 -2.16 13.91
CA ALA A 312 -12.04 -1.44 14.44
C ALA A 312 -11.61 -0.56 15.61
N ARG A 313 -12.58 0.03 16.32
CA ARG A 313 -12.33 0.67 17.62
C ARG A 313 -13.26 0.15 18.71
N MET A 314 -12.77 0.20 19.94
CA MET A 314 -13.52 -0.02 21.17
C MET A 314 -13.12 1.06 22.18
N GLU A 315 -14.07 1.83 22.69
CA GLU A 315 -13.81 3.02 23.52
C GLU A 315 -12.80 3.99 22.87
N GLY A 316 -12.84 4.10 21.54
CA GLY A 316 -11.96 4.97 20.78
C GLY A 316 -10.55 4.44 20.53
N GLN A 317 -10.20 3.26 21.06
CA GLN A 317 -8.88 2.63 20.85
C GLN A 317 -8.92 1.65 19.68
N THR A 318 -7.89 1.64 18.83
CA THR A 318 -7.80 0.64 17.75
C THR A 318 -7.72 -0.77 18.32
N VAL A 319 -8.52 -1.67 17.76
CA VAL A 319 -8.47 -3.11 17.99
C VAL A 319 -8.35 -3.84 16.66
N GLY A 320 -7.56 -4.93 16.63
CA GLY A 320 -7.58 -5.90 15.54
C GLY A 320 -8.63 -6.97 15.81
N ILE A 321 -9.42 -7.33 14.80
CA ILE A 321 -10.41 -8.39 14.89
C ILE A 321 -9.95 -9.58 14.06
N VAL A 322 -10.05 -10.79 14.62
CA VAL A 322 -9.92 -12.06 13.89
C VAL A 322 -11.18 -12.89 14.16
N ALA A 323 -11.88 -13.35 13.13
CA ALA A 323 -13.14 -14.06 13.33
C ALA A 323 -13.38 -15.15 12.28
N ASN A 324 -13.82 -16.33 12.70
CA ASN A 324 -14.24 -17.38 11.77
C ASN A 324 -15.54 -16.98 11.07
N GLN A 325 -15.71 -17.31 9.78
CA GLN A 325 -16.91 -17.00 9.01
C GLN A 325 -17.70 -18.27 8.68
N PRO A 326 -18.76 -18.61 9.44
CA PRO A 326 -19.56 -19.82 9.21
C PRO A 326 -20.21 -19.89 7.82
N LEU A 327 -20.49 -18.74 7.17
CA LEU A 327 -21.05 -18.71 5.81
C LEU A 327 -20.12 -19.30 4.74
N VAL A 328 -18.81 -19.43 5.02
CA VAL A 328 -17.82 -19.89 4.05
C VAL A 328 -17.04 -21.06 4.64
N LEU A 329 -17.14 -22.22 3.98
CA LEU A 329 -16.48 -23.46 4.42
C LEU A 329 -16.76 -23.81 5.89
N ALA A 330 -17.94 -23.47 6.40
CA ALA A 330 -18.35 -23.65 7.79
C ALA A 330 -17.40 -23.02 8.82
N GLY A 331 -16.62 -22.00 8.45
CA GLY A 331 -15.63 -21.37 9.34
C GLY A 331 -14.36 -22.18 9.57
N CYS A 332 -14.16 -23.30 8.85
CA CYS A 332 -12.95 -24.12 8.91
C CYS A 332 -11.69 -23.30 8.62
N LEU A 333 -10.59 -23.65 9.30
CA LEU A 333 -9.28 -23.12 8.97
C LEU A 333 -8.63 -23.93 7.83
N ASP A 334 -8.02 -23.24 6.87
CA ASP A 334 -7.23 -23.83 5.80
C ASP A 334 -5.88 -23.13 5.67
N ILE A 335 -5.09 -23.49 4.66
CA ILE A 335 -3.78 -22.89 4.40
C ILE A 335 -3.91 -21.36 4.20
N LYS A 336 -4.89 -20.91 3.43
CA LYS A 336 -5.04 -19.50 3.06
C LYS A 336 -5.50 -18.64 4.23
N SER A 337 -6.51 -19.11 4.97
CA SER A 337 -7.02 -18.44 6.16
C SER A 337 -5.98 -18.37 7.26
N SER A 338 -5.15 -19.43 7.40
CA SER A 338 -4.05 -19.46 8.36
C SER A 338 -2.98 -18.42 8.03
N ILE A 339 -2.56 -18.30 6.77
CA ILE A 339 -1.59 -17.28 6.33
C ILE A 339 -2.15 -15.86 6.55
N LYS A 340 -3.40 -15.63 6.12
CA LYS A 340 -4.10 -14.34 6.28
C LYS A 340 -4.14 -13.89 7.75
N ALA A 341 -4.68 -14.74 8.63
CA ALA A 341 -4.79 -14.41 10.05
C ALA A 341 -3.44 -14.32 10.75
N ALA A 342 -2.49 -15.21 10.45
CA ALA A 342 -1.17 -15.20 11.08
C ALA A 342 -0.40 -13.90 10.79
N ARG A 343 -0.41 -13.43 9.54
CA ARG A 343 0.26 -12.17 9.17
C ARG A 343 -0.41 -10.98 9.87
N PHE A 344 -1.74 -10.94 9.89
CA PHE A 344 -2.49 -9.88 10.57
C PHE A 344 -2.21 -9.83 12.08
N VAL A 345 -2.22 -10.98 12.77
CA VAL A 345 -1.91 -11.05 14.21
C VAL A 345 -0.49 -10.58 14.50
N ARG A 346 0.49 -11.00 13.69
CA ARG A 346 1.89 -10.56 13.86
C ARG A 346 2.08 -9.06 13.64
N PHE A 347 1.37 -8.49 12.66
CA PHE A 347 1.36 -7.04 12.47
C PHE A 347 0.79 -6.33 13.70
N CYS A 348 -0.37 -6.78 14.19
CA CYS A 348 -1.00 -6.19 15.37
C CYS A 348 -0.08 -6.23 16.59
N ASP A 349 0.55 -7.38 16.85
CA ASP A 349 1.49 -7.57 17.96
C ASP A 349 2.71 -6.64 17.86
N ALA A 350 3.34 -6.57 16.68
CA ALA A 350 4.51 -5.72 16.44
C ALA A 350 4.22 -4.23 16.68
N PHE A 351 2.97 -3.80 16.50
CA PHE A 351 2.53 -2.42 16.63
C PHE A 351 1.60 -2.17 17.82
N HIS A 352 1.61 -3.08 18.82
CA HIS A 352 0.86 -2.93 20.08
C HIS A 352 -0.65 -2.72 19.91
N ILE A 353 -1.23 -3.29 18.85
CA ILE A 353 -2.67 -3.30 18.62
C ILE A 353 -3.25 -4.56 19.29
N PRO A 354 -4.16 -4.43 20.27
CA PRO A 354 -4.80 -5.58 20.88
C PRO A 354 -5.65 -6.35 19.84
N VAL A 355 -5.70 -7.67 19.99
CA VAL A 355 -6.49 -8.55 19.10
C VAL A 355 -7.67 -9.15 19.87
N VAL A 356 -8.87 -8.97 19.33
CA VAL A 356 -10.09 -9.64 19.78
C VAL A 356 -10.43 -10.75 18.78
N THR A 357 -10.63 -11.96 19.30
CA THR A 357 -10.90 -13.13 18.47
C THR A 357 -12.30 -13.66 18.73
N PHE A 358 -13.14 -13.73 17.69
CA PHE A 358 -14.44 -14.39 17.74
C PHE A 358 -14.33 -15.79 17.15
N VAL A 359 -14.59 -16.82 17.96
CA VAL A 359 -14.28 -18.21 17.63
C VAL A 359 -15.55 -18.98 17.30
N ASP A 360 -15.61 -19.49 16.07
CA ASP A 360 -16.60 -20.47 15.61
C ASP A 360 -15.97 -21.34 14.52
N VAL A 361 -15.15 -22.30 14.97
CA VAL A 361 -14.33 -23.15 14.09
C VAL A 361 -14.59 -24.62 14.39
N PRO A 362 -15.07 -25.41 13.41
CA PRO A 362 -15.30 -26.84 13.61
C PRO A 362 -14.00 -27.67 13.48
N GLY A 363 -12.96 -27.13 12.84
CA GLY A 363 -11.69 -27.80 12.61
C GLY A 363 -10.90 -27.22 11.44
N PHE A 364 -10.05 -28.05 10.83
CA PHE A 364 -9.26 -27.73 9.64
C PHE A 364 -9.83 -28.43 8.39
N MET A 365 -9.57 -27.85 7.22
CA MET A 365 -9.89 -28.44 5.91
C MET A 365 -8.79 -29.33 5.36
#